data_AF-V4Y0X3-F1
#
_entry.id   AF-V4Y0X3-F1
#
_cell.length_a   1.000
_cell.length_b   1.000
_cell.length_c   1.000
_cell.angle_alpha   90.00
_cell.angle_beta   90.00
_cell.angle_gamma   90.00
#
_symmetry.space_group_name_H-M   'P 1'
#
loop_
_entity.id
_entity.type
_entity.pdbx_description
1 polymer ?
#
loop_
_entity_poly.entity_id
_entity_poly.type
_entity_poly.pdbx_seq_one_letter_code
_entity_poly.pdbx_strand_id
1 'polypeptide(L)'
;MNRRRTFALTFALLAITASGTHGAMSMTLDRTASVDIVDQNAGLLAVSQTTTDFNSTQNTADLTVEITNQITVDIDRVDITTDGTTRSTGTVSPGAIDSVSFADVDCAAIVVIEYDTGSLDQRIERPITCQ
;
A
#
# COMPACT_ATOMS: atom_id res chain seq x y z
N MET A 1 -62.02 -4.62 -23.22
CA MET A 1 -61.52 -4.75 -24.60
C MET A 1 -60.33 -3.82 -24.79
N ASN A 2 -59.19 -4.40 -25.17
CA ASN A 2 -58.06 -3.78 -25.89
C ASN A 2 -57.27 -2.66 -25.17
N ARG A 3 -55.93 -2.59 -25.23
CA ARG A 3 -54.87 -3.41 -25.82
C ARG A 3 -53.56 -2.75 -25.38
N ARG A 4 -52.55 -3.58 -25.06
CA ARG A 4 -51.11 -3.38 -25.37
C ARG A 4 -50.37 -2.27 -24.62
N ARG A 5 -49.50 -2.66 -23.68
CA ARG A 5 -48.04 -2.86 -23.86
C ARG A 5 -47.28 -1.54 -23.96
N THR A 6 -46.54 -1.20 -22.90
CA THR A 6 -45.07 -1.10 -22.94
C THR A 6 -44.51 -1.03 -21.53
N PHE A 7 -43.89 -2.14 -21.12
CA PHE A 7 -42.84 -2.18 -20.10
C PHE A 7 -41.61 -1.44 -20.64
N ALA A 8 -41.07 -0.52 -19.84
CA ALA A 8 -39.67 -0.07 -19.87
C ALA A 8 -39.42 0.56 -18.49
N LEU A 9 -39.12 -0.23 -17.45
CA LEU A 9 -37.75 -0.51 -17.02
C LEU A 9 -36.77 0.63 -17.28
N THR A 10 -36.62 1.51 -16.30
CA THR A 10 -35.40 2.31 -16.14
C THR A 10 -34.94 2.19 -14.69
N PHE A 11 -34.29 1.07 -14.40
CA PHE A 11 -33.40 0.93 -13.25
C PHE A 11 -32.17 1.79 -13.55
N ALA A 12 -32.06 2.97 -12.94
CA ALA A 12 -30.82 3.74 -12.94
C ALA A 12 -29.91 3.13 -11.87
N LEU A 13 -28.99 2.28 -12.30
CA LEU A 13 -27.99 1.61 -11.50
C LEU A 13 -26.78 2.54 -11.28
N LEU A 14 -26.41 2.69 -10.00
CA LEU A 14 -25.09 2.89 -9.38
C LEU A 14 -23.93 3.51 -10.19
N ALA A 15 -23.28 4.49 -9.56
CA ALA A 15 -21.83 4.44 -9.29
C ALA A 15 -21.49 5.36 -8.10
N ILE A 16 -21.52 4.82 -6.87
CA ILE A 16 -20.81 5.43 -5.75
C ILE A 16 -19.35 5.03 -5.96
N THR A 17 -18.54 5.90 -6.55
CA THR A 17 -17.09 5.73 -6.56
C THR A 17 -16.55 6.15 -5.21
N ALA A 18 -16.65 5.25 -4.23
CA ALA A 18 -15.76 5.29 -3.08
C ALA A 18 -14.37 4.92 -3.60
N SER A 19 -13.59 5.93 -3.98
CA SER A 19 -12.15 5.80 -4.19
C SER A 19 -11.48 5.63 -2.83
N GLY A 20 -11.67 4.44 -2.24
CA GLY A 20 -10.92 3.95 -1.11
C GLY A 20 -9.78 3.10 -1.66
N THR A 21 -8.55 3.57 -1.48
CA THR A 21 -7.35 2.75 -1.61
C THR A 21 -7.44 1.60 -0.61
N HIS A 22 -7.84 0.42 -1.08
CA HIS A 22 -7.87 -0.80 -0.28
C HIS A 22 -6.68 -1.68 -0.68
N GLY A 23 -5.57 -1.54 0.03
CA GLY A 23 -4.53 -2.56 0.07
C GLY A 23 -5.06 -3.75 0.86
N ALA A 24 -5.06 -4.93 0.24
CA ALA A 24 -5.54 -6.15 0.88
C ALA A 24 -4.34 -6.87 1.50
N MET A 25 -4.32 -7.00 2.84
CA MET A 25 -3.35 -7.85 3.53
C MET A 25 -4.02 -9.13 4.02
N SER A 26 -3.37 -10.28 3.84
CA SER A 26 -3.71 -11.53 4.51
C SER A 26 -2.72 -11.79 5.64
N MET A 27 -3.21 -11.98 6.87
CA MET A 27 -2.40 -12.36 8.03
C MET A 27 -2.91 -13.68 8.61
N THR A 28 -1.99 -14.57 8.99
CA THR A 28 -2.32 -15.84 9.66
C THR A 28 -1.76 -15.80 11.07
N LEU A 29 -2.63 -15.71 12.07
CA LEU A 29 -2.27 -15.67 13.50
C LEU A 29 -2.64 -16.99 14.17
N ASP A 30 -1.68 -17.64 14.85
CA ASP A 30 -1.86 -18.92 15.56
C ASP A 30 -2.60 -18.77 16.92
N ARG A 31 -3.04 -17.56 17.30
CA ARG A 31 -3.87 -17.30 18.49
C ARG A 31 -4.91 -16.21 18.24
N THR A 32 -6.18 -16.50 18.57
CA THR A 32 -7.35 -15.67 18.28
C THR A 32 -7.35 -14.36 19.09
N ALA A 33 -6.86 -13.28 18.49
CA ALA A 33 -7.10 -11.90 18.93
C ALA A 33 -7.73 -11.12 17.77
N SER A 34 -8.94 -10.61 17.97
CA SER A 34 -9.63 -9.75 17.00
C SER A 34 -9.11 -8.33 17.16
N VAL A 35 -8.04 -7.99 16.42
CA VAL A 35 -7.51 -6.63 16.36
C VAL A 35 -8.06 -5.96 15.11
N ASP A 36 -9.01 -5.05 15.31
CA ASP A 36 -9.55 -4.18 14.26
C ASP A 36 -8.65 -2.95 14.17
N ILE A 37 -7.71 -2.93 13.22
CA ILE A 37 -6.81 -1.79 12.99
C ILE A 37 -7.53 -0.82 12.05
N VAL A 38 -8.19 0.18 12.65
CA VAL A 38 -9.05 1.18 11.99
C VAL A 38 -8.24 2.19 11.15
N ASP A 39 -6.91 2.19 11.26
CA ASP A 39 -6.02 3.04 10.45
C ASP A 39 -4.66 2.35 10.25
N GLN A 40 -4.37 1.88 9.03
CA GLN A 40 -3.10 1.23 8.68
C GLN A 40 -1.88 2.16 8.79
N ASN A 41 -2.11 3.47 9.01
CA ASN A 41 -1.06 4.48 9.08
C ASN A 41 -0.48 4.70 10.48
N ALA A 42 -1.00 4.03 11.51
CA ALA A 42 -0.66 4.32 12.91
C ALA A 42 -0.34 3.04 13.69
N GLY A 43 0.94 2.81 13.95
CA GLY A 43 1.34 2.01 15.10
C GLY A 43 2.71 1.37 15.02
N LEU A 44 3.08 0.79 13.87
CA LEU A 44 4.30 -0.02 13.77
C LEU A 44 5.38 0.60 12.88
N LEU A 45 4.98 1.06 11.69
CA LEU A 45 5.89 1.67 10.72
C LEU A 45 5.19 2.87 10.06
N ALA A 46 5.84 4.03 10.04
CA ALA A 46 5.42 5.14 9.18
C ALA A 46 6.00 4.91 7.78
N VAL A 47 5.23 5.21 6.73
CA VAL A 47 5.69 5.13 5.34
C VAL A 47 5.41 6.45 4.63
N SER A 48 6.45 7.03 4.05
CA SER A 48 6.37 8.17 3.13
C SER A 48 6.89 7.79 1.75
N GLN A 49 6.34 8.40 0.71
CA GLN A 49 6.75 8.20 -0.68
C GLN A 49 7.01 9.55 -1.33
N THR A 50 8.11 9.66 -2.06
CA THR A 50 8.45 10.83 -2.88
C THR A 50 8.74 10.37 -4.29
N THR A 51 8.07 10.95 -5.28
CA THR A 51 8.35 10.68 -6.71
C THR A 51 9.06 11.87 -7.35
N THR A 52 10.03 11.60 -8.23
CA THR A 52 10.71 12.60 -9.07
C THR A 52 10.72 12.15 -10.53
N ASP A 53 11.09 13.07 -11.43
CA ASP A 53 11.36 12.77 -12.85
C ASP A 53 10.23 12.06 -13.60
N PHE A 54 8.98 12.43 -13.29
CA PHE A 54 7.79 11.82 -13.91
C PHE A 54 7.80 11.95 -15.44
N ASN A 55 7.74 10.81 -16.12
CA ASN A 55 7.63 10.68 -17.57
C ASN A 55 6.18 10.33 -17.96
N SER A 56 5.45 11.32 -18.45
CA SER A 56 4.05 11.16 -18.85
C SER A 56 3.82 10.27 -20.08
N THR A 57 4.85 10.02 -20.89
CA THR A 57 4.74 9.13 -22.06
C THR A 57 4.83 7.67 -21.66
N GLN A 58 5.69 7.36 -20.69
CA GLN A 58 5.91 6.00 -20.21
C GLN A 58 5.11 5.67 -18.93
N ASN A 59 4.50 6.68 -18.30
CA ASN A 59 3.85 6.57 -16.99
C ASN A 59 4.81 6.07 -15.91
N THR A 60 6.06 6.54 -15.93
CA THR A 60 7.09 6.13 -14.98
C THR A 60 7.64 7.31 -14.18
N ALA A 61 8.19 7.06 -13.01
CA ALA A 61 8.87 8.05 -12.18
C ALA A 61 10.01 7.40 -11.37
N ASP A 62 10.93 8.20 -10.86
CA ASP A 62 11.83 7.75 -9.80
C ASP A 62 11.09 7.81 -8.46
N LEU A 63 11.21 6.77 -7.64
CA LEU A 63 10.50 6.63 -6.37
C LEU A 63 11.47 6.48 -5.22
N THR A 64 11.35 7.29 -4.19
CA THR A 64 11.97 7.06 -2.89
C THR A 64 10.91 6.71 -1.86
N VAL A 65 11.10 5.58 -1.18
CA VAL A 65 10.27 5.11 -0.08
C VAL A 65 11.05 5.32 1.21
N GLU A 66 10.50 6.14 2.09
CA GLU A 66 11.04 6.39 3.42
C GLU A 66 10.18 5.65 4.45
N ILE A 67 10.83 5.00 5.39
CA ILE A 67 10.18 4.31 6.49
C ILE A 67 10.65 4.88 7.84
N THR A 68 9.76 4.90 8.82
CA THR A 68 10.08 5.25 10.21
C THR A 68 9.64 4.13 11.12
N ASN A 69 10.55 3.59 11.91
CA ASN A 69 10.21 2.60 12.93
C ASN A 69 9.44 3.29 14.07
N GLN A 70 8.15 2.97 14.23
CA GLN A 70 7.30 3.52 15.31
C GLN A 70 7.23 2.62 16.55
N ILE A 71 7.86 1.44 16.54
CA ILE A 71 7.90 0.51 17.67
C ILE A 71 9.15 0.68 18.53
N THR A 72 9.13 0.05 19.71
CA THR A 72 10.20 0.16 20.72
C THR A 72 11.30 -0.90 20.58
N VAL A 73 11.31 -1.66 19.48
CA VAL A 73 12.34 -2.66 19.17
C VAL A 73 12.96 -2.36 17.80
N ASP A 74 14.20 -2.82 17.58
CA ASP A 74 14.85 -2.73 16.28
C ASP A 74 14.11 -3.58 15.25
N ILE A 75 14.05 -3.08 14.01
CA ILE A 75 13.61 -3.85 12.85
C ILE A 75 14.86 -4.17 12.04
N ASP A 76 15.26 -5.44 11.98
CA ASP A 76 16.54 -5.82 11.38
C ASP A 76 16.62 -5.50 9.89
N ARG A 77 15.49 -5.61 9.20
CA ARG A 77 15.38 -5.42 7.76
C ARG A 77 13.94 -5.13 7.36
N VAL A 78 13.77 -4.19 6.44
CA VAL A 78 12.51 -3.95 5.73
C VAL A 78 12.75 -4.13 4.25
N ASP A 79 12.03 -5.08 3.64
CA ASP A 79 12.04 -5.35 2.21
C ASP A 79 10.95 -4.55 1.51
N ILE A 80 11.33 -3.76 0.52
CA ILE A 80 10.45 -2.89 -0.24
C ILE A 80 10.53 -3.36 -1.69
N THR A 81 9.40 -3.75 -2.26
CA THR A 81 9.29 -4.31 -3.61
C THR A 81 8.34 -3.48 -4.46
N THR A 82 8.77 -3.12 -5.65
CA THR A 82 7.92 -2.53 -6.70
C THR A 82 8.43 -3.00 -8.06
N ASP A 83 7.52 -3.23 -9.02
CA ASP A 83 7.84 -3.72 -10.37
C ASP A 83 8.77 -4.94 -10.40
N GLY A 84 8.58 -5.85 -9.44
CA GLY A 84 9.40 -7.05 -9.30
C GLY A 84 10.83 -6.82 -8.83
N THR A 85 11.19 -5.58 -8.49
CA THR A 85 12.50 -5.22 -7.92
C THR A 85 12.36 -5.01 -6.41
N THR A 86 13.18 -5.73 -5.64
CA THR A 86 13.25 -5.59 -4.19
C THR A 86 14.49 -4.82 -3.76
N ARG A 87 14.34 -3.88 -2.84
CA ARG A 87 15.42 -3.21 -2.12
C ARG A 87 15.15 -3.29 -0.63
N SER A 88 16.19 -3.25 0.16
CA SER A 88 16.10 -3.44 1.61
C SER A 88 16.77 -2.32 2.35
N THR A 89 16.18 -1.93 3.47
CA THR A 89 16.83 -1.07 4.46
C THR A 89 17.89 -1.85 5.24
N GLY A 90 18.71 -1.13 5.99
CA GLY A 90 19.45 -1.73 7.09
C GLY A 90 18.55 -1.96 8.32
N THR A 91 19.19 -2.23 9.45
CA THR A 91 18.52 -2.22 10.75
C THR A 91 17.99 -0.82 11.04
N VAL A 92 16.69 -0.72 11.34
CA VAL A 92 16.02 0.53 11.67
C VAL A 92 15.67 0.51 13.15
N SER A 93 16.39 1.29 13.94
CA SER A 93 16.14 1.40 15.39
C SER A 93 14.85 2.16 15.73
N PRO A 94 14.32 2.01 16.96
CA PRO A 94 13.15 2.76 17.41
C PRO A 94 13.22 4.26 17.12
N GLY A 95 12.24 4.79 16.40
CA GLY A 95 12.16 6.19 15.99
C GLY A 95 13.12 6.61 14.87
N ALA A 96 13.96 5.70 14.38
CA ALA A 96 14.87 5.97 13.27
C ALA A 96 14.15 5.92 11.93
N ILE A 97 14.75 6.58 10.95
CA ILE A 97 14.30 6.67 9.57
C ILE A 97 15.34 5.99 8.68
N ASP A 98 14.88 5.21 7.72
CA ASP A 98 15.70 4.70 6.62
C ASP A 98 14.90 4.78 5.31
N SER A 99 15.58 4.73 4.17
CA SER A 99 14.96 4.88 2.86
C SER A 99 15.64 4.07 1.77
N VAL A 100 14.86 3.72 0.75
CA VAL A 100 15.38 3.12 -0.48
C VAL A 100 14.78 3.82 -1.68
N SER A 101 15.55 3.89 -2.77
CA SER A 101 15.11 4.51 -4.02
C SER A 101 15.06 3.51 -5.16
N PHE A 102 14.09 3.66 -6.05
CA PHE A 102 13.90 2.93 -7.28
C PHE A 102 13.88 3.93 -8.44
N ALA A 103 14.39 3.52 -9.59
CA ALA A 103 14.36 4.34 -10.80
C ALA A 103 13.33 3.79 -11.77
N ASP A 104 12.72 4.68 -12.56
CA ASP A 104 11.82 4.33 -13.67
C ASP A 104 10.68 3.35 -13.28
N VAL A 105 10.07 3.52 -12.11
CA VAL A 105 8.96 2.67 -11.65
C VAL A 105 7.65 3.05 -12.34
N ASP A 106 6.80 2.07 -12.66
CA ASP A 106 5.47 2.30 -13.22
C ASP A 106 4.56 2.91 -12.15
N CYS A 107 4.00 4.07 -12.43
CA CYS A 107 3.09 4.79 -11.54
C CYS A 107 1.78 4.02 -11.27
N ALA A 108 1.45 3.00 -12.06
CA ALA A 108 0.31 2.11 -11.81
C ALA A 108 0.65 0.94 -10.86
N ALA A 109 1.93 0.78 -10.48
CA ALA A 109 2.38 -0.32 -9.65
C ALA A 109 2.05 -0.12 -8.15
N ILE A 110 2.29 -1.18 -7.39
CA ILE A 110 2.09 -1.23 -5.95
C ILE A 110 3.46 -1.42 -5.29
N VAL A 111 3.74 -0.59 -4.30
CA VAL A 111 4.84 -0.78 -3.37
C VAL A 111 4.38 -1.79 -2.31
N VAL A 112 5.10 -2.91 -2.21
CA VAL A 112 4.92 -3.91 -1.16
C VAL A 112 6.07 -3.77 -0.17
N ILE A 113 5.76 -3.61 1.12
CA ILE A 113 6.72 -3.39 2.20
C ILE A 113 6.56 -4.52 3.20
N GLU A 114 7.57 -5.34 3.37
CA GLU A 114 7.57 -6.53 4.23
C GLU A 114 8.67 -6.43 5.27
N TYR A 115 8.37 -6.76 6.53
CA TYR A 115 9.35 -6.80 7.61
C TYR A 115 8.94 -7.76 8.72
N ASP A 116 9.92 -8.24 9.46
CA ASP A 116 9.73 -9.08 10.63
C ASP A 116 10.33 -8.41 11.88
N THR A 117 9.73 -8.70 13.04
CA THR A 117 10.17 -8.24 14.36
C THR A 117 10.46 -9.41 15.30
N GLY A 118 10.70 -10.60 14.75
CA GLY A 118 10.89 -11.88 15.44
C GLY A 118 9.61 -12.50 16.02
N SER A 119 8.58 -11.69 16.25
CA SER A 119 7.28 -12.14 16.77
C SER A 119 6.12 -11.93 15.79
N LEU A 120 6.38 -11.22 14.69
CA LEU A 120 5.35 -10.71 13.81
C LEU A 120 5.93 -10.34 12.45
N ASP A 121 5.46 -11.05 11.44
CA ASP A 121 5.62 -10.69 10.04
C ASP A 121 4.56 -9.66 9.65
N GLN A 122 4.99 -8.58 8.99
CA GLN A 122 4.16 -7.50 8.53
C GLN A 122 4.33 -7.32 7.03
N ARG A 123 3.22 -6.99 6.36
CA ARG A 123 3.18 -6.69 4.93
C ARG A 123 2.28 -5.50 4.71
N ILE A 124 2.76 -4.47 4.04
CA ILE A 124 2.00 -3.25 3.74
C ILE A 124 2.00 -3.08 2.22
N GLU A 125 0.83 -2.85 1.62
CA GLU A 125 0.69 -2.59 0.19
C GLU A 125 0.18 -1.18 -0.04
N ARG A 126 0.90 -0.38 -0.83
CA ARG A 126 0.53 1.00 -1.14
C ARG A 126 0.64 1.27 -2.64
N PRO A 127 -0.37 1.90 -3.27
CA PRO A 127 -0.21 2.40 -4.63
C PRO A 127 0.88 3.48 -4.68
N ILE A 128 1.59 3.56 -5.79
CA ILE A 128 2.52 4.66 -6.06
C ILE A 128 1.71 5.91 -6.38
N THR A 129 2.10 7.02 -5.76
CA THR A 129 1.52 8.33 -6.06
C THR A 129 2.52 9.14 -6.87
N CYS A 130 2.40 9.08 -8.19
CA CYS A 130 3.15 9.97 -9.07
C CYS A 130 2.43 11.32 -9.18
N GLN A 131 3.15 12.41 -8.91
CA GLN A 131 2.69 13.80 -9.07
C GLN A 131 3.69 14.62 -9.87
#